data_AF-A0A192A840-F1
#
_entry.id   AF-A0A192A840-F1
#
_cell.length_a   1.000
_cell.length_b   1.000
_cell.length_c   1.000
_cell.angle_alpha   90.00
_cell.angle_beta   90.00
_cell.angle_gamma   90.00
#
_symmetry.space_group_name_H-M   'P 1'
#
loop_
_entity.id
_entity.type
_entity.pdbx_description
1 polymer ?
#
loop_
_entity_poly.entity_id
_entity_poly.type
_entity_poly.pdbx_seq_one_letter_code
_entity_poly.pdbx_strand_id
1 'polypeptide(L)'
;MSDFSTIKIAQDCDLFPVAARTGWSFQSKDMPDDEEYSCCVDGEIDATGRFVRIDDRGRFWNPELNGWIHLGSEFEFSQLELVCRFVGGRVVEVRDGHGVMIEDGSELPGAYWSPNVWVRL
;
A
#
# COMPACT_ATOMS: atom_id res chain seq x y z
N MET A 1 19.36 0.58 -3.76
CA MET A 1 18.37 1.13 -2.82
C MET A 1 17.03 0.56 -3.25
N SER A 2 16.16 0.18 -2.32
CA SER A 2 14.85 -0.39 -2.67
C SER A 2 13.95 0.73 -3.20
N ASP A 3 13.34 0.53 -4.38
CA ASP A 3 12.40 1.47 -5.00
C ASP A 3 10.98 1.38 -4.40
N PHE A 4 10.84 0.68 -3.27
CA PHE A 4 9.56 0.39 -2.63
C PHE A 4 9.47 1.06 -1.27
N SER A 5 8.31 1.66 -0.98
CA SER A 5 7.94 2.06 0.37
C SER A 5 7.31 0.91 1.12
N THR A 6 7.75 0.69 2.36
CA THR A 6 7.14 -0.26 3.30
C THR A 6 5.99 0.42 4.03
N ILE A 7 4.86 -0.26 4.13
CA ILE A 7 3.60 0.28 4.65
C ILE A 7 3.02 -0.70 5.65
N LYS A 8 2.76 -0.22 6.86
CA LYS A 8 2.06 -0.98 7.90
C LYS A 8 0.61 -0.52 7.99
N ILE A 9 -0.27 -1.42 8.41
CA ILE A 9 -1.68 -1.10 8.65
C ILE A 9 -1.92 -1.27 10.15
N ALA A 10 -2.47 -0.22 10.77
CA ALA A 10 -2.81 -0.25 12.18
C ALA A 10 -3.82 -1.38 12.48
N GLN A 11 -3.63 -2.04 13.61
CA GLN A 11 -4.42 -3.23 13.97
C GLN A 11 -5.92 -2.93 14.13
N ASP A 12 -6.24 -1.70 14.49
CA ASP A 12 -7.58 -1.16 14.74
C ASP A 12 -8.20 -0.45 13.52
N CYS A 13 -7.55 -0.50 12.34
CA CYS A 13 -8.08 0.10 11.12
C CYS A 13 -9.15 -0.77 10.44
N ASP A 14 -10.40 -0.70 10.89
CA ASP A 14 -11.49 -1.58 10.45
C ASP A 14 -11.88 -1.48 8.95
N LEU A 15 -11.27 -0.58 8.19
CA LEU A 15 -11.35 -0.52 6.73
C LEU A 15 -10.65 -1.70 6.04
N PHE A 16 -9.70 -2.34 6.73
CA PHE A 16 -8.88 -3.41 6.18
C PHE A 16 -9.30 -4.78 6.69
N PRO A 17 -9.16 -5.84 5.86
CA PRO A 17 -9.42 -7.20 6.29
C PRO A 17 -8.50 -7.57 7.46
N VAL A 18 -9.00 -8.43 8.36
CA VAL A 18 -8.26 -8.85 9.57
C VAL A 18 -6.84 -9.32 9.24
N ALA A 19 -6.68 -10.09 8.16
CA ALA A 19 -5.38 -10.60 7.72
C ALA A 19 -4.34 -9.47 7.50
N ALA A 20 -4.73 -8.38 6.83
CA ALA A 20 -3.87 -7.23 6.59
C ALA A 20 -3.46 -6.47 7.87
N ARG A 21 -4.28 -6.58 8.92
CA ARG A 21 -4.06 -5.91 10.22
C ARG A 21 -3.21 -6.72 11.19
N THR A 22 -2.81 -7.95 10.84
CA THR A 22 -2.08 -8.84 11.76
C THR A 22 -0.59 -8.51 11.95
N GLY A 23 -0.13 -7.35 11.47
CA GLY A 23 1.26 -6.90 11.59
C GLY A 23 2.13 -7.19 10.38
N TRP A 24 1.53 -7.47 9.23
CA TRP A 24 2.26 -7.57 7.96
C TRP A 24 2.66 -6.18 7.46
N SER A 25 3.87 -6.10 6.91
CA SER A 25 4.31 -5.01 6.06
C SER A 25 3.90 -5.30 4.62
N PHE A 26 3.46 -4.24 3.95
CA PHE A 26 3.21 -4.23 2.53
C PHE A 26 4.23 -3.33 1.84
N GLN A 27 4.56 -3.63 0.59
CA GLN A 27 5.43 -2.84 -0.24
C GLN A 27 4.61 -2.19 -1.36
N SER A 28 4.96 -0.96 -1.71
CA SER A 28 4.37 -0.25 -2.84
C SER A 28 5.39 0.61 -3.57
N LYS A 29 5.32 0.59 -4.89
CA LYS A 29 6.06 1.49 -5.80
C LYS A 29 5.23 2.72 -6.21
N ASP A 30 3.93 2.71 -5.92
CA ASP A 30 3.00 3.77 -6.35
C ASP A 30 2.99 4.94 -5.35
N MET A 31 3.81 4.83 -4.31
CA MET A 31 3.96 5.79 -3.24
C MET A 31 4.81 6.98 -3.71
N PRO A 32 4.37 8.24 -3.54
CA PRO A 32 5.15 9.39 -3.99
C PRO A 32 6.42 9.52 -3.17
N ASP A 33 7.49 10.01 -3.79
CA ASP A 33 8.72 10.37 -3.11
C ASP A 33 8.53 11.66 -2.30
N ASP A 34 9.30 11.78 -1.21
CA ASP A 34 9.47 13.06 -0.53
C ASP A 34 10.45 13.92 -1.33
N GLU A 35 10.06 15.16 -1.66
CA GLU A 35 10.87 16.09 -2.48
C GLU A 35 12.26 16.39 -1.88
N GLU A 36 12.43 16.24 -0.55
CA GLU A 36 13.67 16.53 0.17
C GLU A 36 14.54 15.29 0.35
N TYR A 37 13.93 14.09 0.45
CA TYR A 37 14.64 12.86 0.82
C TYR A 37 14.64 11.75 -0.24
N SER A 38 13.93 11.93 -1.37
CA SER A 38 13.98 11.10 -2.60
C SER A 38 13.66 9.61 -2.48
N CYS A 39 13.48 9.07 -1.26
CA CYS A 39 12.85 7.78 -1.01
C CYS A 39 12.37 7.71 0.44
N CYS A 40 11.09 7.42 0.67
CA CYS A 40 10.63 7.07 2.01
C CYS A 40 10.59 5.56 2.15
N VAL A 41 11.26 5.06 3.19
CA VAL A 41 11.40 3.64 3.46
C VAL A 41 10.17 3.08 4.19
N ASP A 42 9.49 3.89 5.03
CA ASP A 42 8.43 3.41 5.92
C ASP A 42 7.23 4.37 6.03
N GLY A 43 6.02 3.82 6.15
CA GLY A 43 4.78 4.52 6.44
C GLY A 43 3.73 3.65 7.12
N GLU A 44 2.69 4.26 7.66
CA GLU A 44 1.59 3.59 8.36
C GLU A 44 0.24 4.13 7.89
N ILE A 45 -0.74 3.24 7.73
CA ILE A 45 -2.15 3.59 7.62
C ILE A 45 -2.76 3.46 9.02
N ASP A 46 -3.11 4.60 9.62
CA ASP A 46 -3.61 4.64 11.00
C ASP A 46 -5.02 4.03 11.14
N ALA A 47 -5.50 3.96 12.39
CA ALA A 47 -6.84 3.47 12.75
C ALA A 47 -7.98 4.10 11.95
N THR A 48 -7.77 5.32 11.45
CA THR A 48 -8.77 6.10 10.71
C THR A 48 -8.66 5.94 9.19
N GLY A 49 -7.72 5.12 8.73
CA GLY A 49 -7.41 4.94 7.32
C GLY A 49 -6.50 6.03 6.75
N ARG A 50 -5.94 6.93 7.57
CA ARG A 50 -5.06 7.99 7.08
C ARG A 50 -3.65 7.45 6.95
N PHE A 51 -3.05 7.64 5.77
CA PHE A 51 -1.65 7.31 5.57
C PHE A 51 -0.74 8.39 6.15
N VAL A 52 0.24 7.99 6.94
CA VAL A 52 1.23 8.87 7.56
C VAL A 52 2.61 8.26 7.38
N ARG A 53 3.60 9.10 7.06
CA ARG A 53 5.01 8.73 7.07
C ARG A 53 5.70 9.40 8.24
N ILE A 54 6.63 8.66 8.84
CA ILE A 54 7.53 9.15 9.87
C ILE A 54 8.94 8.92 9.34
N ASP A 55 9.69 9.98 9.10
CA ASP A 55 11.10 9.86 8.73
C ASP A 55 11.98 9.52 9.95
N ASP A 56 13.27 9.29 9.72
CA ASP A 56 14.26 8.98 10.75
C ASP A 56 14.47 10.09 11.80
N ARG A 57 13.90 11.28 11.56
CA ARG A 57 13.93 12.45 12.44
C ARG A 57 12.60 12.69 13.15
N GLY A 58 11.60 11.85 12.94
CA GLY A 58 10.27 11.98 13.55
C GLY A 58 9.37 13.02 12.87
N ARG A 59 9.68 13.45 11.63
CA ARG A 59 8.82 14.34 10.86
C ARG A 59 7.62 13.57 10.34
N PHE A 60 6.44 14.13 10.55
CA PHE A 60 5.20 13.61 10.01
C PHE A 60 4.96 14.20 8.63
N TRP A 61 4.90 13.32 7.63
CA TRP A 61 4.47 13.71 6.29
C TRP A 61 3.21 12.93 5.91
N ASN A 62 2.23 13.68 5.40
CA ASN A 62 1.02 13.13 4.81
C ASN A 62 0.94 13.68 3.38
N PRO A 63 1.30 12.88 2.37
CA PRO A 63 0.99 13.26 1.00
C PRO A 63 -0.53 13.32 0.84
N GLU A 64 -1.02 14.31 0.08
CA GLU A 64 -2.40 14.32 -0.40
C GLU A 64 -2.59 13.21 -1.46
N LEU A 65 -2.56 11.95 -1.01
CA LEU A 65 -2.72 10.78 -1.87
C LEU A 65 -4.14 10.75 -2.43
N ASN A 66 -4.24 10.52 -3.73
CA ASN A 66 -5.50 10.42 -4.42
C ASN A 66 -5.46 9.28 -5.44
N GLY A 67 -6.57 8.55 -5.55
CA GLY A 67 -6.73 7.42 -6.45
C GLY A 67 -6.18 6.12 -5.88
N TRP A 68 -5.78 5.19 -6.75
CA TRP A 68 -5.53 3.81 -6.38
C TRP A 68 -4.05 3.48 -6.22
N ILE A 69 -3.73 2.76 -5.15
CA ILE A 69 -2.37 2.32 -4.79
C ILE A 69 -2.39 0.81 -4.54
N HIS A 70 -1.44 0.10 -5.12
CA HIS A 70 -1.22 -1.32 -4.89
C HIS A 70 -0.27 -1.54 -3.70
N LEU A 71 -0.64 -2.49 -2.83
CA LEU A 71 0.12 -2.92 -1.66
C LEU A 71 0.37 -4.44 -1.79
N GLY A 72 1.60 -4.82 -2.11
CA GLY A 72 2.02 -6.22 -2.16
C GLY A 72 2.57 -6.68 -0.80
N SER A 73 2.19 -7.85 -0.31
CA SER A 73 2.76 -8.40 0.92
C SER A 73 4.26 -8.68 0.75
N GLU A 74 5.08 -8.31 1.74
CA GLU A 74 6.53 -8.58 1.74
C GLU A 74 6.84 -10.06 2.06
N PHE A 75 5.93 -10.77 2.72
CA PHE A 75 6.15 -12.14 3.18
C PHE A 75 5.75 -13.18 2.12
N GLU A 76 6.68 -14.06 1.74
CA GLU A 76 6.50 -15.16 0.78
C GLU A 76 5.32 -16.11 1.12
N PHE A 77 4.88 -16.17 2.38
CA PHE A 77 3.78 -17.04 2.81
C PHE A 77 2.40 -16.38 2.75
N SER A 78 2.35 -15.08 2.47
CA SER A 78 1.14 -14.29 2.35
C SER A 78 1.02 -13.84 0.91
N GLN A 79 0.23 -14.57 0.12
CA GLN A 79 -0.22 -14.13 -1.20
C GLN A 79 -1.22 -12.97 -1.11
N LEU A 80 -1.44 -12.38 0.07
CA LEU A 80 -2.40 -11.31 0.25
C LEU A 80 -1.88 -10.05 -0.42
N GLU A 81 -2.67 -9.56 -1.37
CA GLU A 81 -2.46 -8.28 -2.01
C GLU A 81 -3.66 -7.37 -1.76
N LEU A 82 -3.38 -6.07 -1.67
CA LEU A 82 -4.41 -5.06 -1.47
C LEU A 82 -4.31 -3.99 -2.54
N VAL A 83 -5.46 -3.49 -2.96
CA VAL A 83 -5.58 -2.27 -3.77
C VAL A 83 -6.45 -1.30 -3.01
N CYS A 84 -5.87 -0.14 -2.67
CA CYS A 84 -6.46 0.86 -1.79
C CYS A 84 -6.78 2.13 -2.57
N ARG A 85 -8.01 2.63 -2.46
CA ARG A 85 -8.38 3.94 -2.98
C ARG A 85 -8.19 5.00 -1.91
N PHE A 86 -7.37 6.00 -2.21
CA PHE A 86 -7.10 7.17 -1.40
C PHE A 86 -7.89 8.39 -1.89
N VAL A 87 -8.35 9.21 -0.95
CA VAL A 87 -8.89 10.55 -1.18
C VAL A 87 -8.32 11.47 -0.10
N GLY A 88 -7.51 12.45 -0.49
CA GLY A 88 -6.86 13.37 0.44
C GLY A 88 -6.02 12.66 1.52
N GLY A 89 -5.26 11.62 1.14
CA GLY A 89 -4.41 10.88 2.08
C GLY A 89 -5.12 9.85 2.96
N ARG A 90 -6.44 9.68 2.82
CA ARG A 90 -7.23 8.68 3.54
C ARG A 90 -7.76 7.58 2.63
N VAL A 91 -7.63 6.33 3.07
CA VAL A 91 -8.24 5.16 2.46
C VAL A 91 -9.76 5.23 2.62
N VAL A 92 -10.45 5.05 1.50
CA VAL A 92 -11.92 5.08 1.44
C VAL A 92 -12.49 3.81 0.81
N GLU A 93 -11.63 2.95 0.27
CA GLU A 93 -11.99 1.65 -0.29
C GLU A 93 -10.77 0.74 -0.27
N VAL A 94 -10.96 -0.50 0.15
CA VAL A 94 -9.94 -1.56 0.12
C VAL A 94 -10.52 -2.71 -0.67
N ARG A 95 -9.72 -3.23 -1.59
CA ARG A 95 -9.98 -4.48 -2.28
C ARG A 95 -8.84 -5.42 -1.96
N ASP A 96 -9.16 -6.58 -1.42
CA ASP A 96 -8.22 -7.64 -1.15
C ASP A 96 -8.34 -8.75 -2.19
N GLY A 97 -7.23 -9.42 -2.43
CA GLY A 97 -7.19 -10.63 -3.24
C GLY A 97 -5.92 -11.40 -2.97
N HIS A 98 -5.92 -12.66 -3.37
CA HIS A 98 -4.72 -13.49 -3.33
C HIS A 98 -4.06 -13.51 -4.69
N GLY A 99 -2.74 -13.33 -4.73
CA GLY A 99 -1.96 -13.54 -5.95
C GLY A 99 -2.31 -14.89 -6.58
N VAL A 100 -2.67 -14.87 -7.87
CA VAL A 100 -3.06 -16.05 -8.63
C VAL A 100 -1.91 -16.39 -9.57
N MET A 101 -1.26 -17.53 -9.32
CA MET A 101 -0.30 -18.08 -10.27
C MET A 101 -1.01 -18.40 -11.59
N ILE A 102 -0.49 -17.88 -12.69
CA ILE A 102 -0.96 -18.19 -14.04
C ILE A 102 -0.04 -19.19 -14.75
N GLU A 103 -0.53 -19.72 -15.87
CA GLU A 103 0.06 -20.87 -16.58
C GLU A 103 1.52 -20.69 -17.01
N ASP A 104 1.97 -19.44 -17.20
CA ASP A 104 3.36 -19.12 -17.55
C ASP A 104 4.32 -19.07 -16.34
N GLY A 105 3.79 -19.33 -15.14
CA GLY A 105 4.54 -19.29 -13.89
C GLY A 105 4.69 -17.89 -13.28
N SER A 106 4.07 -16.86 -13.87
CA SER A 106 3.95 -15.55 -13.24
C SER A 106 2.78 -15.48 -12.27
N GLU A 107 2.84 -14.54 -11.31
CA GLU A 107 1.78 -14.28 -10.33
C GLU A 107 0.97 -13.07 -10.77
N LEU A 108 -0.34 -13.24 -10.89
CA LEU A 108 -1.28 -12.14 -11.09
C LEU A 108 -1.75 -11.60 -9.74
N PRO A 109 -1.66 -10.28 -9.52
CA PRO A 109 -2.31 -9.63 -8.40
C PRO A 109 -3.77 -10.02 -8.23
N GLY A 110 -4.13 -10.63 -7.09
CA GLY A 110 -5.52 -10.98 -6.80
C GLY A 110 -6.41 -9.76 -6.68
N ALA A 111 -5.85 -8.67 -6.15
CA ALA A 111 -6.44 -7.35 -6.17
C ALA A 111 -6.11 -6.70 -7.51
N TYR A 112 -6.98 -6.90 -8.51
CA TYR A 112 -6.96 -6.28 -9.84
C TYR A 112 -6.25 -4.90 -9.84
N TRP A 113 -5.16 -4.78 -10.63
CA TRP A 113 -4.25 -3.62 -10.66
C TRP A 113 -5.01 -2.27 -10.50
N SER A 114 -4.37 -1.34 -9.79
CA SER A 114 -4.70 0.08 -9.66
C SER A 114 -5.28 0.74 -10.95
N PRO A 115 -6.52 1.26 -10.94
CA PRO A 115 -7.11 2.03 -12.04
C PRO A 115 -6.32 3.25 -12.53
N ASN A 116 -5.32 3.73 -11.76
CA ASN A 116 -4.60 4.96 -12.10
C ASN A 116 -3.56 4.79 -13.21
N VAL A 117 -3.12 3.56 -13.52
CA VAL A 117 -2.02 3.32 -14.49
C VAL A 117 -2.50 2.67 -15.81
N TRP A 118 -3.72 2.14 -15.89
CA TRP A 118 -4.17 1.41 -17.10
C TRP A 118 -5.02 2.22 -18.05
N VAL A 119 -5.69 3.26 -17.56
CA VAL A 119 -6.55 4.06 -18.41
C VAL A 119 -5.70 5.22 -18.93
N ARG A 120 -4.88 4.94 -19.95
CA ARG A 120 -4.66 5.96 -20.97
C ARG A 120 -6.05 6.22 -21.57
N LEU A 121 -6.62 7.40 -21.30
CA LEU A 121 -7.67 7.94 -22.17
C LEU A 121 -7.10 8.14 -23.59
#